data_AF-A0A139AL62-F1
#
_entry.id   AF-A0A139AL62-F1
#
_cell.length_a   1.000
_cell.length_b   1.000
_cell.length_c   1.000
_cell.angle_alpha   90.00
_cell.angle_beta   90.00
_cell.angle_gamma   90.00
#
_symmetry.space_group_name_H-M   'P 1'
#
loop_
_entity.id
_entity.type
_entity.pdbx_description
1 polymer ?
#
loop_
_entity_poly.entity_id
_entity_poly.type
_entity_poly.pdbx_seq_one_letter_code
_entity_poly.pdbx_strand_id
1 'polypeptide(L)'
;SSSSDRKSVFVAHITAIHTPSDFQSFVSDLLTDRRIARATHNISAYRIVVMQDCDDDGETAAGGRLMRLLEVVDARNVGVVVSRWCGGIPLGPDRFKHINTVARNILGARVHQRW
;
A
#
# COMPACT_ATOMS: atom_id res chain seq x y z
N SER A 1 -4.02 -1.61 8.69
CA SER A 1 -3.06 -2.47 9.43
C SER A 1 -1.76 -1.69 9.59
N SER A 2 -1.02 -1.86 10.68
CA SER A 2 0.23 -1.12 10.93
C SER A 2 1.35 -2.00 11.51
N SER A 3 2.60 -1.62 11.25
CA SER A 3 3.79 -2.23 11.88
C SER A 3 4.91 -1.19 12.06
N SER A 4 5.92 -1.51 12.89
CA SER A 4 7.07 -0.63 13.12
C SER A 4 8.36 -1.42 13.29
N ASP A 5 9.49 -0.86 12.83
CA ASP A 5 10.84 -1.39 13.05
C ASP A 5 11.86 -0.25 12.97
N ARG A 6 12.84 -0.24 13.88
CA ARG A 6 13.93 0.76 13.96
C ARG A 6 13.44 2.19 13.70
N LYS A 7 12.42 2.60 14.48
CA LYS A 7 11.71 3.90 14.40
C LYS A 7 10.97 4.18 13.09
N SER A 8 11.04 3.30 12.10
CA SER A 8 10.19 3.38 10.93
C SER A 8 8.81 2.85 11.24
N VAL A 9 7.78 3.50 10.70
CA VAL A 9 6.37 3.10 10.86
C VAL A 9 5.79 2.83 9.49
N PHE A 10 4.96 1.79 9.39
CA PHE A 10 4.28 1.38 8.17
C PHE A 10 2.79 1.27 8.44
N VAL A 11 1.96 1.85 7.59
CA VAL A 11 0.50 1.77 7.68
C VAL A 11 -0.05 1.46 6.30
N ALA A 12 -0.88 0.42 6.21
CA ALA A 12 -1.57 0.04 4.99
C ALA A 12 -3.02 0.53 5.01
N HIS A 13 -3.44 1.10 3.88
CA HIS A 13 -4.77 1.59 3.56
C HIS A 13 -5.25 0.88 2.29
N ILE A 14 -6.53 0.48 2.26
CA ILE A 14 -7.10 -0.18 1.09
C ILE A 14 -8.51 0.33 0.80
N THR A 15 -8.87 0.29 -0.48
CA THR A 15 -10.22 0.58 -0.94
C THR A 15 -10.63 -0.37 -2.06
N ALA A 16 -11.94 -0.58 -2.21
CA ALA A 16 -12.47 -1.18 -3.42
C ALA A 16 -12.45 -0.13 -4.54
N ILE A 17 -12.12 -0.55 -5.75
CA ILE A 17 -12.09 0.30 -6.95
C ILE A 17 -12.59 -0.48 -8.16
N HIS A 18 -13.14 0.22 -9.13
CA HIS A 18 -13.57 -0.33 -10.41
C HIS A 18 -12.96 0.42 -11.59
N THR A 19 -12.52 1.65 -11.38
CA THR A 19 -11.85 2.50 -12.37
C THR A 19 -10.52 3.04 -11.84
N PRO A 20 -9.60 3.46 -12.72
CA PRO A 20 -8.39 4.18 -12.30
C PRO A 20 -8.71 5.48 -11.55
N SER A 21 -9.80 6.15 -11.93
CA SER A 21 -10.26 7.38 -11.28
C SER A 21 -10.69 7.15 -9.82
N ASP A 22 -11.32 6.01 -9.51
CA ASP A 22 -11.66 5.65 -8.12
C ASP A 22 -10.39 5.59 -7.25
N PHE A 23 -9.30 5.05 -7.82
CA PHE A 23 -8.03 4.97 -7.12
C PHE A 23 -7.39 6.35 -6.95
N GLN A 24 -7.43 7.19 -7.97
CA GLN A 24 -6.93 8.57 -7.89
C GLN A 24 -7.70 9.38 -6.83
N SER A 25 -9.03 9.28 -6.80
CA SER A 25 -9.86 9.91 -5.77
C SER A 25 -9.51 9.39 -4.37
N PHE A 26 -9.35 8.07 -4.21
CA PHE A 26 -8.92 7.49 -2.93
C PHE A 26 -7.56 8.01 -2.47
N VAL A 27 -6.56 8.08 -3.35
CA VAL A 27 -5.24 8.63 -2.99
C VAL A 27 -5.35 10.11 -2.63
N SER A 28 -6.11 10.89 -3.40
CA SER A 28 -6.36 12.32 -3.11
C SER A 28 -6.99 12.51 -1.73
N ASP A 29 -8.05 11.76 -1.42
CA ASP A 29 -8.73 11.80 -0.12
C ASP A 29 -7.81 11.37 1.01
N LEU A 30 -7.02 10.31 0.79
CA LEU A 30 -6.06 9.80 1.78
C LEU A 30 -4.99 10.85 2.11
N LEU A 31 -4.55 11.63 1.12
CA LEU A 31 -3.57 12.69 1.28
C LEU A 31 -4.16 13.98 1.89
N THR A 32 -5.47 14.07 2.10
CA THR A 32 -6.04 15.15 2.93
C THR A 32 -5.68 14.99 4.41
N ASP A 33 -5.41 13.76 4.86
CA ASP A 33 -4.83 13.51 6.18
C ASP A 33 -3.36 13.97 6.19
N ARG A 34 -3.11 15.05 6.92
CA ARG A 34 -1.77 15.67 7.06
C ARG A 34 -0.71 14.70 7.58
N ARG A 35 -1.07 13.66 8.33
CA ARG A 35 -0.12 12.67 8.82
C ARG A 35 0.39 11.81 7.66
N ILE A 36 -0.51 11.37 6.79
CA ILE A 36 -0.24 10.53 5.61
C ILE A 36 0.47 11.35 4.54
N ALA A 37 0.01 12.58 4.29
CA ALA A 37 0.66 13.49 3.35
C ALA A 37 2.13 13.80 3.70
N ARG A 38 2.49 13.67 4.98
CA ARG A 38 3.86 13.86 5.50
C ARG A 38 4.62 12.54 5.68
N ALA A 39 4.08 11.41 5.21
CA ALA A 39 4.84 10.17 5.12
C ALA A 39 6.06 10.37 4.21
N THR A 40 7.13 9.64 4.50
CA THR A 40 8.33 9.68 3.65
C THR A 40 8.05 9.05 2.28
N HIS A 41 7.23 7.99 2.26
CA HIS A 41 6.81 7.30 1.06
C HIS A 41 5.35 6.84 1.21
N ASN A 42 4.53 7.00 0.18
CA ASN A 42 3.17 6.51 0.03
C ASN A 42 3.11 5.53 -1.14
N ILE A 43 3.73 4.36 -0.93
CA ILE A 43 3.86 3.30 -1.95
C ILE A 43 2.48 2.81 -2.33
N SER A 44 2.18 2.73 -3.62
CA SER A 44 0.83 2.43 -4.09
C SER A 44 0.81 1.30 -5.12
N ALA A 45 -0.27 0.54 -5.13
CA ALA A 45 -0.53 -0.48 -6.14
C ALA A 45 -2.04 -0.74 -6.23
N TYR A 46 -2.55 -0.95 -7.43
CA TYR A 46 -3.95 -1.29 -7.62
C TYR A 46 -4.19 -2.26 -8.78
N ARG A 47 -5.26 -3.06 -8.68
CA ARG A 47 -5.69 -3.98 -9.74
C ARG A 47 -7.18 -3.87 -9.95
N ILE A 48 -7.58 -3.61 -11.18
CA ILE A 48 -8.97 -3.71 -11.68
C ILE A 48 -9.01 -4.75 -12.80
N VAL A 49 -10.21 -5.15 -13.25
CA VAL A 49 -10.38 -6.26 -14.21
C VAL A 49 -9.50 -6.14 -15.46
N VAL A 50 -9.28 -4.92 -15.96
CA VAL A 50 -8.62 -4.67 -17.25
C VAL A 50 -7.24 -4.02 -17.12
N MET A 51 -6.83 -3.61 -15.92
CA MET A 51 -5.64 -2.78 -15.72
C MET A 51 -5.05 -2.96 -14.33
N GLN A 52 -3.74 -2.77 -14.22
CA GLN A 52 -3.03 -2.68 -12.96
C GLN A 52 -1.89 -1.67 -13.07
N ASP A 53 -1.58 -0.99 -11.99
CA ASP A 53 -0.48 -0.01 -11.93
C ASP A 53 0.05 0.15 -10.50
N CYS A 54 1.29 0.62 -10.36
CA CYS A 54 1.94 0.83 -9.06
C CYS A 54 2.95 1.97 -9.08
N ASP A 55 3.16 2.57 -7.90
CA ASP A 55 4.15 3.62 -7.67
C ASP A 55 4.98 3.30 -6.42
N ASP A 56 6.29 3.44 -6.55
CA ASP A 56 7.24 3.27 -5.44
C ASP A 56 7.24 4.49 -4.50
N ASP A 57 6.84 5.67 -4.97
CA ASP A 57 6.97 6.97 -4.28
C ASP A 57 8.37 7.17 -3.65
N GLY A 58 9.42 6.84 -4.42
CA GLY A 58 10.82 6.93 -3.99
C GLY A 58 11.32 5.78 -3.09
N GLU A 59 10.45 4.90 -2.61
CA GLU A 59 10.84 3.64 -1.95
C GLU A 59 11.21 2.58 -3.00
N THR A 60 12.43 2.67 -3.53
CA THR A 60 12.85 1.89 -4.70
C THR A 60 12.47 0.39 -4.61
N ALA A 61 11.82 -0.07 -5.67
CA ALA A 61 11.29 -1.42 -5.92
C ALA A 61 10.11 -1.85 -5.02
N ALA A 62 9.50 -0.97 -4.24
CA ALA A 62 8.43 -1.34 -3.31
C ALA A 62 7.05 -1.51 -3.98
N GLY A 63 6.65 -0.61 -4.86
CA GLY A 63 5.42 -0.64 -5.64
C GLY A 63 5.31 -1.88 -6.51
N GLY A 64 6.38 -2.23 -7.26
CA GLY A 64 6.39 -3.47 -8.04
C GLY A 64 6.26 -4.74 -7.17
N ARG A 65 6.85 -4.75 -5.97
CA ARG A 65 6.70 -5.84 -5.01
C ARG A 65 5.29 -5.89 -4.41
N LEU A 66 4.70 -4.72 -4.16
CA LEU A 66 3.33 -4.59 -3.66
C LEU A 66 2.32 -5.06 -4.72
N MET A 67 2.51 -4.70 -5.98
CA MET A 67 1.76 -5.25 -7.11
C MET A 67 1.86 -6.77 -7.17
N ARG A 68 3.09 -7.30 -7.09
CA ARG A 68 3.32 -8.75 -7.08
C ARG A 68 2.59 -9.44 -5.92
N LEU A 69 2.48 -8.79 -4.76
CA LEU A 69 1.66 -9.32 -3.67
C LEU A 69 0.18 -9.41 -4.07
N LEU A 70 -0.39 -8.36 -4.66
CA LEU A 70 -1.79 -8.36 -5.11
C LEU A 70 -2.07 -9.47 -6.15
N GLU A 71 -1.14 -9.72 -7.05
CA GLU A 71 -1.22 -10.83 -8.01
C GLU A 71 -1.21 -12.19 -7.32
N VAL A 72 -0.28 -12.41 -6.38
CA VAL A 72 -0.10 -13.71 -5.69
C VAL A 72 -1.31 -14.05 -4.82
N VAL A 73 -1.97 -13.06 -4.23
CA VAL A 73 -3.20 -13.27 -3.44
C VAL A 73 -4.48 -13.15 -4.28
N ASP A 74 -4.35 -13.02 -5.61
CA ASP A 74 -5.41 -12.77 -6.60
C ASP A 74 -6.41 -11.69 -6.16
N ALA A 75 -5.92 -10.60 -5.55
CA ALA A 75 -6.76 -9.47 -5.19
C ALA A 75 -7.03 -8.61 -6.43
N ARG A 76 -8.31 -8.43 -6.75
CA ARG A 76 -8.82 -7.63 -7.88
C ARG A 76 -9.84 -6.61 -7.38
N ASN A 77 -10.08 -5.58 -8.18
CA ASN A 77 -10.94 -4.45 -7.85
C ASN A 77 -10.54 -3.80 -6.51
N VAL A 78 -9.23 -3.70 -6.28
CA VAL A 78 -8.65 -3.20 -5.03
C VAL A 78 -7.50 -2.24 -5.31
N GLY A 79 -7.47 -1.17 -4.54
CA GLY A 79 -6.33 -0.26 -4.44
C GLY A 79 -5.71 -0.34 -3.05
N VAL A 80 -4.39 -0.30 -2.98
CA VAL A 80 -3.61 -0.33 -1.74
C VAL A 80 -2.60 0.81 -1.73
N VAL A 81 -2.50 1.49 -0.60
CA VAL A 81 -1.42 2.44 -0.29
C VAL A 81 -0.76 2.00 1.01
N VAL A 82 0.57 1.90 1.02
CA VAL A 82 1.37 1.68 2.21
C VAL A 82 2.20 2.92 2.49
N SER A 83 1.81 3.66 3.51
CA SER A 83 2.54 4.83 3.99
C SER A 83 3.68 4.39 4.91
N ARG A 84 4.89 4.87 4.64
CA ARG A 84 6.08 4.68 5.45
C ARG A 84 6.59 6.01 5.98
N TRP A 85 6.83 6.09 7.29
CA TRP A 85 7.61 7.16 7.91
C TRP A 85 8.98 6.61 8.26
N CYS A 86 10.05 7.14 7.66
CA CYS A 86 11.42 6.71 7.91
C CYS A 86 11.92 7.19 9.28
N GLY A 87 12.42 6.26 10.09
CA GLY A 87 12.90 6.54 11.44
C GLY A 87 14.35 7.05 11.56
N GLY A 88 15.02 7.33 10.43
CA GLY A 88 16.44 7.71 10.37
C GLY A 88 17.43 6.54 10.45
N ILE A 89 16.95 5.30 10.60
CA ILE A 89 17.79 4.08 10.62
C ILE A 89 17.53 3.28 9.34
N PRO A 90 18.56 2.95 8.53
CA PRO A 90 18.39 2.12 7.34
C PRO A 90 17.86 0.73 7.69
N LEU A 91 16.76 0.34 7.03
CA LEU A 91 16.18 -1.00 7.17
C LEU A 91 16.75 -2.01 6.18
N GLY A 92 17.38 -1.54 5.10
CA GLY A 92 17.79 -2.42 4.00
C GLY A 92 16.60 -3.22 3.46
N PRO A 93 16.77 -4.49 3.09
CA PRO A 93 15.69 -5.33 2.57
C PRO A 93 14.52 -5.57 3.54
N ASP A 94 14.68 -5.40 4.84
CA ASP A 94 13.63 -5.71 5.83
C ASP A 94 12.38 -4.85 5.66
N ARG A 95 12.53 -3.63 5.14
CA ARG A 95 11.40 -2.74 4.83
C ARG A 95 10.34 -3.43 3.95
N PHE A 96 10.77 -4.27 3.01
CA PHE A 96 9.84 -4.99 2.12
C PHE A 96 9.02 -6.04 2.87
N LYS A 97 9.59 -6.64 3.93
CA LYS A 97 8.84 -7.56 4.80
C LYS A 97 7.71 -6.81 5.50
N HIS A 98 7.98 -5.61 6.02
CA HIS A 98 6.97 -4.77 6.67
C HIS A 98 5.88 -4.33 5.68
N ILE A 99 6.26 -3.79 4.52
CA ILE A 99 5.33 -3.36 3.46
C ILE A 99 4.39 -4.50 3.07
N ASN A 100 4.94 -5.67 2.75
CA ASN A 100 4.12 -6.83 2.37
C ASN A 100 3.26 -7.35 3.52
N THR A 101 3.76 -7.32 4.76
CA THR A 101 3.02 -7.81 5.93
C THR A 101 1.80 -6.93 6.21
N VAL A 102 1.98 -5.59 6.26
CA VAL A 102 0.86 -4.70 6.55
C VAL A 102 -0.21 -4.74 5.45
N ALA A 103 0.20 -4.82 4.19
CA ALA A 103 -0.70 -4.96 3.05
C ALA A 103 -1.45 -6.30 3.06
N ARG A 104 -0.75 -7.42 3.25
CA ARG A 104 -1.38 -8.75 3.31
C ARG A 104 -2.37 -8.85 4.46
N ASN A 105 -2.05 -8.32 5.63
CA ASN A 105 -2.92 -8.37 6.80
C ASN A 105 -4.26 -7.66 6.56
N ILE A 106 -4.23 -6.46 5.94
CA ILE A 106 -5.47 -5.71 5.69
C ILE A 106 -6.28 -6.30 4.52
N LEU A 107 -5.62 -6.89 3.51
CA LEU A 107 -6.29 -7.62 2.44
C LEU A 107 -7.01 -8.85 3.01
N GLY A 108 -6.33 -9.67 3.81
CA GLY A 108 -6.91 -10.86 4.45
C GLY A 108 -8.10 -10.53 5.35
N ALA A 109 -8.04 -9.42 6.10
CA ALA A 109 -9.15 -8.98 6.94
C ALA A 109 -10.42 -8.62 6.13
N ARG A 110 -10.29 -8.19 4.87
CA ARG A 110 -11.44 -7.85 4.01
C ARG A 110 -11.95 -9.00 3.14
N VAL A 111 -11.17 -10.07 2.90
CA VAL A 111 -11.66 -11.25 2.15
C VAL A 111 -12.80 -11.99 2.88
N HIS A 112 -12.95 -11.80 4.20
CA HIS A 112 -14.09 -12.33 4.96
C HIS A 112 -15.35 -11.45 4.93
N GLN A 113 -15.28 -10.27 4.33
CA GLN A 113 -16.46 -9.45 4.02
C GLN A 113 -16.67 -9.51 2.51
N ARG A 114 -17.43 -10.51 2.08
CA ARG A 114 -17.95 -10.62 0.70
C ARG A 114 -18.56 -9.29 0.28
N TRP A 115 -18.14 -8.78 -0.88
CA TRP A 115 -18.88 -7.82 -1.67
C TRP A 115 -19.96 -8.57 -2.47
#